data_AF-A0A354HSH0-F1
#
_entry.id   AF-A0A354HSH0-F1
#
_cell.length_a   1.000
_cell.length_b   1.000
_cell.length_c   1.000
_cell.angle_alpha   90.00
_cell.angle_beta   90.00
_cell.angle_gamma   90.00
#
_symmetry.space_group_name_H-M   'P 1'
#
loop_
_entity.id
_entity.type
_entity.pdbx_description
1 polymer ?
#
loop_
_entity_poly.entity_id
_entity_poly.type
_entity_poly.pdbx_seq_one_letter_code
_entity_poly.pdbx_strand_id
1 'polypeptide(L)'
;DINLVLVHLGGGISVTPMAGGRMLDVNDANEMGPFSPERSGGLPSGDLIDLCFSGKYTEDELRRKIVRSSGLSAYLGTNDGLEIERRISAGDQKAQLIYKA
;
A
#
# COMPACT_ATOMS: atom_id res chain seq x y z
N ASP A 1 -21.07 -20.34 13.54
CA ASP A 1 -19.65 -20.13 13.20
C ASP A 1 -19.50 -19.72 11.74
N ILE A 2 -18.66 -18.71 11.47
CA ILE A 2 -18.46 -18.11 10.14
C ILE A 2 -16.99 -18.25 9.75
N ASN A 3 -16.75 -18.64 8.49
CA ASN A 3 -15.44 -18.67 7.87
C ASN A 3 -15.46 -17.71 6.68
N LEU A 4 -14.49 -16.80 6.58
CA LEU A 4 -14.41 -15.81 5.51
C LEU A 4 -12.98 -15.29 5.31
N VAL A 5 -12.74 -14.62 4.21
CA VAL A 5 -11.54 -13.78 4.02
C VAL A 5 -11.99 -12.33 4.20
N LEU A 6 -11.51 -11.67 5.24
CA LEU A 6 -11.82 -10.27 5.51
C LEU A 6 -10.74 -9.39 4.90
N VAL A 7 -11.17 -8.34 4.19
CA VAL A 7 -10.28 -7.33 3.60
C VAL A 7 -10.67 -5.97 4.15
N HIS A 8 -9.73 -5.30 4.82
CA HIS A 8 -9.87 -3.91 5.21
C HIS A 8 -9.19 -3.02 4.17
N LEU A 9 -9.97 -2.15 3.54
CA LEU A 9 -9.50 -1.21 2.53
C LEU A 9 -9.43 0.20 3.13
N GLY A 10 -8.21 0.70 3.34
CA GLY A 10 -7.93 2.03 3.85
C GLY A 10 -6.60 2.57 3.31
N GLY A 11 -5.98 3.54 4.00
CA GLY A 11 -4.66 4.05 3.60
C GLY A 11 -3.59 2.95 3.52
N GLY A 12 -3.67 1.97 4.42
CA GLY A 12 -3.05 0.65 4.29
C GLY A 12 -4.14 -0.43 4.12
N ILE A 13 -3.76 -1.58 3.56
CA ILE A 13 -4.68 -2.70 3.32
C ILE A 13 -4.26 -3.90 4.13
N SER A 14 -5.21 -4.53 4.82
CA SER A 14 -5.02 -5.83 5.47
C SER A 14 -6.00 -6.88 4.96
N VAL A 15 -5.53 -8.11 4.88
CA VAL A 15 -6.26 -9.29 4.47
C VAL A 15 -6.06 -10.36 5.54
N THR A 16 -7.15 -10.93 6.03
CA THR A 16 -7.12 -11.95 7.09
C THR A 16 -8.05 -13.12 6.77
N PRO A 17 -7.56 -14.37 6.74
CA PRO A 17 -8.42 -15.53 6.79
C PRO A 17 -9.01 -15.68 8.20
N MET A 18 -10.33 -15.79 8.27
CA MET A 18 -11.08 -16.05 9.49
C MET A 18 -11.70 -17.44 9.46
N ALA A 19 -11.60 -18.17 10.58
CA ALA A 19 -12.27 -19.44 10.78
C ALA A 19 -12.93 -19.50 12.16
N GLY A 20 -14.19 -19.92 12.21
CA GLY A 20 -14.98 -19.97 13.45
C GLY A 20 -15.12 -18.61 14.13
N GLY A 21 -15.17 -17.52 13.35
CA GLY A 21 -15.21 -16.16 13.87
C GLY A 21 -13.89 -15.63 14.45
N ARG A 22 -12.77 -16.35 14.29
CA ARG A 22 -11.44 -15.91 14.74
C ARG A 22 -10.51 -15.65 13.56
N MET A 23 -9.68 -14.60 13.65
CA MET A 23 -8.59 -14.37 12.71
C MET A 23 -7.51 -15.44 12.91
N LEU A 24 -7.08 -16.08 11.83
CA LEU A 24 -6.00 -17.08 11.85
C LEU A 24 -4.63 -16.45 11.60
N ASP A 25 -4.59 -15.47 10.70
CA ASP A 25 -3.39 -14.74 10.31
C ASP A 25 -3.78 -13.36 9.76
N VAL A 26 -2.86 -12.40 9.69
CA VAL A 26 -3.09 -11.08 9.11
C VAL A 26 -1.76 -10.44 8.69
N ASN A 27 -1.74 -9.79 7.53
CA ASN A 27 -0.59 -8.97 7.17
C ASN A 27 -0.58 -7.66 7.97
N ASP A 28 0.62 -7.13 8.26
CA ASP A 28 0.76 -5.75 8.70
C ASP A 28 0.34 -4.82 7.55
N ALA A 29 -0.61 -3.91 7.82
CA ALA A 29 -1.10 -2.96 6.84
C ALA A 29 -0.13 -1.81 6.56
N ASN A 30 0.93 -1.63 7.37
CA ASN A 30 1.89 -0.54 7.20
C ASN A 30 3.13 -0.94 6.39
N GLU A 31 3.65 -2.14 6.63
CA GLU A 31 4.99 -2.57 6.16
C GLU A 31 4.94 -3.87 5.35
N MET A 32 3.77 -4.51 5.29
CA MET A 32 3.50 -5.72 4.51
C MET A 32 2.22 -5.52 3.69
N GLY A 33 1.72 -6.61 3.10
CA GLY A 33 0.46 -6.59 2.37
C GLY A 33 0.58 -5.99 0.97
N PRO A 34 -0.56 -5.79 0.30
CA PRO A 34 -0.57 -5.31 -1.07
C PRO A 34 -0.23 -3.83 -1.15
N PHE A 35 0.07 -3.39 -2.37
CA PHE A 35 0.10 -1.98 -2.72
C PHE A 35 -1.21 -1.30 -2.30
N SER A 36 -1.11 -0.11 -1.71
CA SER A 36 -2.26 0.58 -1.11
C SER A 36 -2.25 2.08 -1.45
N PRO A 37 -3.26 2.85 -1.00
CA PRO A 37 -3.31 4.28 -1.28
C PRO A 37 -2.13 5.11 -0.74
N GLU A 38 -1.52 4.69 0.37
CA GLU A 38 -0.45 5.46 1.04
C GLU A 38 0.79 4.64 1.44
N ARG A 39 0.69 3.31 1.42
CA ARG A 39 1.76 2.39 1.87
C ARG A 39 2.47 1.79 0.66
N SER A 40 3.73 1.42 0.84
CA SER A 40 4.48 0.71 -0.20
C SER A 40 3.98 -0.72 -0.42
N GLY A 41 3.34 -1.31 0.60
CA GLY A 41 3.20 -2.75 0.68
C GLY A 41 4.54 -3.44 0.88
N GLY A 42 4.62 -4.72 0.54
CA GLY A 42 5.87 -5.49 0.58
C GLY A 42 6.94 -4.91 -0.35
N LEU A 43 8.18 -4.82 0.15
CA LEU A 43 9.35 -4.33 -0.58
C LEU A 43 10.46 -5.38 -0.66
N PRO A 44 11.26 -5.40 -1.74
CA PRO A 44 12.44 -6.26 -1.83
C PRO A 44 13.47 -5.85 -0.76
N SER A 45 13.83 -6.79 0.11
CA SER A 45 14.68 -6.49 1.26
C SER A 45 16.10 -6.04 0.86
N GLY A 46 16.64 -6.56 -0.25
CA GLY A 46 17.95 -6.15 -0.77
C GLY A 46 17.97 -4.67 -1.15
N ASP A 47 17.04 -4.24 -1.98
CA ASP A 47 16.98 -2.83 -2.42
C ASP A 47 16.67 -1.88 -1.26
N LEU A 48 15.87 -2.33 -0.27
CA LEU A 48 15.62 -1.54 0.93
C LEU A 48 16.90 -1.37 1.77
N ILE A 49 17.72 -2.41 1.89
CA ILE A 49 19.04 -2.33 2.56
C ILE A 49 19.92 -1.31 1.83
N ASP A 50 20.05 -1.41 0.51
CA ASP A 50 20.85 -0.47 -0.28
C ASP A 50 20.37 0.98 -0.09
N LEU A 51 19.05 1.19 -0.01
CA LEU A 51 18.47 2.50 0.25
C LEU A 51 18.79 3.02 1.65
N CYS A 52 18.69 2.17 2.68
CA CYS A 52 19.05 2.49 4.06
C CYS A 52 20.50 2.95 4.21
N PHE A 53 21.43 2.35 3.46
CA PHE A 53 22.85 2.67 3.53
C PHE A 53 23.34 3.64 2.45
N SER A 54 22.44 4.16 1.61
CA SER A 54 22.78 5.10 0.54
C SER A 54 23.25 6.47 1.01
N GLY A 55 23.04 6.82 2.29
CA GLY A 55 23.30 8.16 2.84
C GLY A 55 22.32 9.24 2.37
N LYS A 56 21.29 8.88 1.57
CA LYS A 56 20.32 9.83 1.01
C LYS A 56 19.16 10.17 1.95
N TYR A 57 18.89 9.29 2.90
CA TYR A 57 17.74 9.39 3.78
C TYR A 57 18.13 9.03 5.21
N THR A 58 17.51 9.71 6.16
CA THR A 58 17.47 9.29 7.56
C THR A 58 16.50 8.12 7.75
N GLU A 59 16.63 7.38 8.85
CA GLU A 59 15.67 6.33 9.23
C GLU A 59 14.23 6.86 9.24
N ASP A 60 14.00 8.03 9.86
CA ASP A 60 12.68 8.64 9.97
C ASP A 60 12.08 9.04 8.61
N GLU A 61 12.91 9.46 7.67
CA GLU A 61 12.47 9.74 6.30
C GLU A 61 12.08 8.46 5.57
N LEU A 62 12.86 7.38 5.72
CA LEU A 62 12.54 6.08 5.12
C LEU A 62 11.27 5.47 5.70
N ARG A 63 11.12 5.47 7.03
CA ARG A 63 9.88 4.99 7.69
C ARG A 63 8.66 5.75 7.23
N ARG A 64 8.73 7.09 7.16
CA ARG A 64 7.64 7.92 6.62
C ARG A 64 7.39 7.61 5.16
N LYS A 65 8.44 7.37 4.37
CA LYS A 65 8.30 7.03 2.96
C LYS A 65 7.52 5.72 2.78
N ILE A 66 7.87 4.68 3.52
CA ILE A 66 7.19 3.38 3.50
C ILE A 66 5.73 3.50 3.93
N VAL A 67 5.48 4.21 5.05
CA VAL A 67 4.19 4.17 5.75
C VAL A 67 3.25 5.32 5.35
N ARG A 68 3.70 6.42 4.72
CA ARG A 68 2.79 7.56 4.43
C ARG A 68 3.03 8.26 3.11
N SER A 69 4.15 7.99 2.45
CA SER A 69 4.53 8.69 1.21
C SER A 69 4.90 7.69 0.12
N SER A 70 4.12 6.62 0.04
CA SER A 70 4.16 5.57 -0.96
C SER A 70 2.76 5.36 -1.55
N GLY A 71 2.54 4.26 -2.26
CA GLY A 71 1.21 3.93 -2.76
C GLY A 71 0.74 4.84 -3.89
N LEU A 72 -0.58 4.91 -4.08
CA LEU A 72 -1.22 5.83 -5.03
C LEU A 72 -0.77 7.28 -4.82
N SER A 73 -0.63 7.70 -3.56
CA SER A 73 -0.16 9.05 -3.20
C SER A 73 1.19 9.40 -3.82
N ALA A 74 2.17 8.50 -3.76
CA ALA A 74 3.50 8.77 -4.29
C ALA A 74 3.53 8.84 -5.84
N TYR A 75 2.71 8.02 -6.50
CA TYR A 75 2.70 7.94 -7.96
C TYR A 75 1.80 8.99 -8.63
N LEU A 76 0.64 9.28 -8.02
CA LEU A 76 -0.43 10.09 -8.59
C LEU A 76 -0.66 11.41 -7.86
N GLY A 77 -0.01 11.62 -6.71
CA GLY A 77 -0.16 12.82 -5.88
C GLY A 77 -1.46 12.88 -5.09
N THR A 78 -2.23 11.79 -5.05
CA THR A 78 -3.50 11.68 -4.31
C THR A 78 -3.77 10.22 -3.93
N ASN A 79 -4.44 10.00 -2.81
CA ASN A 79 -5.02 8.73 -2.37
C ASN A 79 -6.54 8.65 -2.61
N ASP A 80 -7.16 9.71 -3.13
CA ASP A 80 -8.59 9.78 -3.38
C ASP A 80 -8.97 8.94 -4.61
N GLY A 81 -9.66 7.83 -4.36
CA GLY A 81 -10.12 6.91 -5.41
C GLY A 81 -11.07 7.56 -6.41
N LEU A 82 -11.93 8.47 -5.99
CA LEU A 82 -12.90 9.14 -6.88
C LEU A 82 -12.19 10.10 -7.83
N GLU A 83 -11.21 10.85 -7.32
CA GLU A 83 -10.34 11.72 -8.12
C GLU A 83 -9.55 10.90 -9.15
N ILE A 84 -9.02 9.73 -8.75
CA ILE A 84 -8.28 8.83 -9.65
C ILE A 84 -9.20 8.25 -10.73
N GLU A 85 -10.39 7.76 -10.39
CA GLU A 85 -11.36 7.25 -11.36
C GLU A 85 -11.80 8.31 -12.37
N ARG A 86 -11.97 9.56 -11.91
CA ARG A 86 -12.26 10.70 -12.78
C ARG A 86 -11.12 10.97 -13.76
N ARG A 87 -9.86 10.94 -13.30
CA ARG A 87 -8.68 11.09 -14.17
C ARG A 87 -8.61 9.98 -15.22
N ILE A 88 -8.86 8.72 -14.82
CA ILE A 88 -8.90 7.57 -15.72
C ILE A 88 -9.99 7.77 -16.79
N SER A 89 -11.19 8.17 -16.38
CA SER A 89 -12.31 8.44 -17.29
C SER A 89 -12.03 9.60 -18.26
N ALA A 90 -11.18 10.54 -17.87
CA ALA A 90 -10.69 11.64 -18.71
C ALA A 90 -9.49 11.27 -19.60
N GLY A 91 -9.02 10.01 -19.55
CA GLY A 91 -7.95 9.51 -20.41
C GLY A 91 -6.53 9.55 -19.82
N ASP A 92 -6.39 9.76 -18.51
CA ASP A 92 -5.08 9.67 -17.83
C ASP A 92 -4.57 8.21 -17.79
N GLN A 93 -3.70 7.87 -18.74
CA GLN A 93 -3.10 6.53 -18.85
C GLN A 93 -2.19 6.19 -17.66
N LYS A 94 -1.54 7.19 -17.04
CA LYS A 94 -0.68 6.95 -15.88
C LYS A 94 -1.54 6.59 -14.67
N ALA A 95 -2.62 7.33 -14.42
CA ALA A 95 -3.57 7.01 -13.37
C ALA A 95 -4.13 5.59 -13.55
N GLN A 96 -4.48 5.22 -14.79
CA GLN A 96 -5.01 3.89 -15.09
C GLN A 96 -3.98 2.78 -14.83
N LEU A 97 -2.73 2.97 -15.26
CA LEU A 97 -1.67 2.00 -15.04
C LEU A 97 -1.43 1.76 -13.55
N ILE A 98 -1.28 2.84 -12.78
CA ILE A 98 -0.95 2.75 -11.36
C ILE A 98 -2.13 2.22 -10.54
N TYR A 99 -3.37 2.60 -10.89
CA TYR A 99 -4.56 2.10 -10.18
C TYR A 99 -4.81 0.60 -10.39
N LYS A 100 -4.29 0.02 -11.47
CA LYS A 100 -4.38 -1.42 -11.77
C LYS A 100 -3.18 -2.24 -11.26
N ALA A 101 -2.23 -1.60 -10.58
CA ALA A 101 -1.02 -2.25 -10.08
C ALA A 101 -1.29 -3.25 -8.95
#